data_AF-A0A3G9FYR2-F1
#
_entry.id   AF-A0A3G9FYR2-F1
#
_cell.length_a   1.000
_cell.length_b   1.000
_cell.length_c   1.000
_cell.angle_alpha   90.00
_cell.angle_beta   90.00
_cell.angle_gamma   90.00
#
_symmetry.space_group_name_H-M   'P 1'
#
loop_
_entity.id
_entity.type
_entity.pdbx_description
1 polymer ?
#
loop_
_entity_poly.entity_id
_entity_poly.type
_entity_poly.pdbx_seq_one_letter_code
_entity_poly.pdbx_strand_id
1 'polypeptide(L)'
;MDYSEKAYDKAKWHFESIEKEGLDEIQAYVHTAFFWRWIVDQNLTDKRFEEDFEDDFSAYRNGSIDALEFYRVLDGCLIGDMMNDEGNAFASHYFDFQTGQYLRDYERAVAHDRPSIFQVTFNDETYDRIKPYIEKAYSKWKTPKAWWRFW
;
A
#
# COMPACT_ATOMS: atom_id res chain seq x y z
N MET A 1 6.71 1.16 18.94
CA MET A 1 5.62 2.15 18.94
C MET A 1 4.34 1.36 18.93
N ASP A 2 3.28 1.83 19.59
CA ASP A 2 1.98 1.18 19.48
C ASP A 2 1.28 1.70 18.22
N TYR A 3 0.98 0.80 17.28
CA TYR A 3 0.32 1.11 16.01
C TYR A 3 -1.12 0.60 15.94
N SER A 4 -1.62 -0.04 16.99
CA SER A 4 -2.91 -0.76 16.96
C SER A 4 -4.11 0.13 16.62
N GLU A 5 -4.08 1.41 17.02
CA GLU A 5 -5.14 2.37 16.68
C GLU A 5 -4.94 3.07 15.32
N LYS A 6 -3.84 2.80 14.60
CA LYS A 6 -3.51 3.53 13.37
C LYS A 6 -4.24 2.96 12.15
N ALA A 7 -4.99 3.81 11.47
CA ALA A 7 -5.46 3.57 10.11
C ALA A 7 -4.67 4.44 9.12
N TYR A 8 -3.97 3.80 8.18
CA TYR A 8 -3.22 4.48 7.14
C TYR A 8 -4.12 4.91 5.99
N ASP A 9 -5.01 4.01 5.56
CA ASP A 9 -6.04 4.30 4.57
C ASP A 9 -7.25 3.39 4.75
N LYS A 10 -8.40 3.86 4.27
CA LYS A 10 -9.60 3.05 4.09
C LYS A 10 -10.24 3.42 2.75
N ALA A 11 -10.53 2.44 1.90
CA ALA A 11 -11.21 2.65 0.62
C ALA A 11 -12.46 3.53 0.76
N LYS A 12 -13.26 3.31 1.82
CA LYS A 12 -14.46 4.09 2.11
C LYS A 12 -14.25 5.58 2.33
N TRP A 13 -13.03 6.03 2.64
CA TRP A 13 -12.71 7.45 2.73
C TRP A 13 -12.73 8.13 1.36
N HIS A 14 -12.69 7.37 0.27
CA HIS A 14 -12.62 7.86 -1.11
C HIS A 14 -13.93 7.70 -1.88
N PHE A 15 -14.93 6.98 -1.36
CA PHE A 15 -16.16 6.64 -2.09
C PHE A 15 -16.91 7.87 -2.62
N GLU A 16 -17.02 8.94 -1.86
CA GLU A 16 -17.66 10.19 -2.32
C GLU A 16 -16.92 10.81 -3.52
N SER A 17 -15.58 10.76 -3.53
CA SER A 17 -14.77 11.25 -4.65
C SER A 17 -14.93 10.36 -5.88
N ILE A 18 -14.91 9.03 -5.69
CA ILE A 18 -15.15 8.04 -6.75
C ILE A 18 -16.51 8.26 -7.42
N GLU A 19 -17.57 8.44 -6.61
CA GLU A 19 -18.92 8.68 -7.11
C GLU A 19 -19.00 9.99 -7.91
N LYS A 20 -18.41 11.08 -7.42
CA LYS A 20 -18.37 12.39 -8.12
C LYS A 20 -17.64 12.33 -9.46
N GLU A 21 -16.63 11.47 -9.56
CA GLU A 21 -15.89 11.23 -10.81
C GLU A 21 -16.61 10.25 -11.74
N GLY A 22 -17.72 9.64 -11.30
CA GLY A 22 -18.48 8.67 -12.08
C GLY A 22 -17.73 7.35 -12.30
N LEU A 23 -16.84 7.00 -11.37
CA LEU A 23 -16.01 5.80 -11.43
C LEU A 23 -16.67 4.65 -10.65
N ASP A 24 -16.26 3.41 -10.95
CA ASP A 24 -16.67 2.25 -10.17
C ASP A 24 -16.05 2.28 -8.76
N GLU A 25 -16.80 1.90 -7.73
CA GLU A 25 -16.38 1.91 -6.32
C GLU A 25 -15.04 1.18 -6.11
N ILE A 26 -14.74 0.15 -6.91
CA ILE A 26 -13.47 -0.58 -6.85
C ILE A 26 -12.24 0.33 -7.00
N GLN A 27 -12.37 1.48 -7.69
CA GLN A 27 -11.27 2.42 -7.88
C GLN A 27 -10.79 3.04 -6.56
N ALA A 28 -11.62 3.08 -5.51
CA ALA A 28 -11.20 3.54 -4.18
C ALA A 28 -10.18 2.62 -3.49
N TYR A 29 -10.03 1.39 -3.98
CA TYR A 29 -9.16 0.38 -3.38
C TYR A 29 -7.78 0.35 -4.05
N VAL A 30 -7.68 0.81 -5.30
CA VAL A 30 -6.56 0.50 -6.21
C VAL A 30 -5.23 1.07 -5.70
N HIS A 31 -5.18 2.35 -5.33
CA HIS A 31 -3.93 2.98 -4.92
C HIS A 31 -3.36 2.30 -3.67
N THR A 32 -4.19 1.88 -2.72
CA THR A 32 -3.71 1.20 -1.52
C THR A 32 -3.42 -0.28 -1.76
N ALA A 33 -4.15 -0.95 -2.64
CA ALA A 33 -3.92 -2.34 -3.01
C ALA A 33 -2.50 -2.58 -3.57
N PHE A 34 -1.92 -1.62 -4.31
CA PHE A 34 -0.53 -1.75 -4.77
C PHE A 34 0.49 -1.70 -3.63
N PHE A 35 0.26 -0.84 -2.62
CA PHE A 35 1.12 -0.79 -1.46
C PHE A 35 0.94 -2.05 -0.59
N TRP A 36 -0.30 -2.49 -0.41
CA TRP A 36 -0.64 -3.74 0.27
C TRP A 36 0.09 -4.93 -0.36
N ARG A 37 0.01 -5.07 -1.70
CA ARG A 37 0.75 -6.09 -2.45
C ARG A 37 2.23 -6.09 -2.07
N TRP A 38 2.85 -4.92 -2.09
CA TRP A 38 4.27 -4.80 -1.76
C TRP A 38 4.59 -5.18 -0.31
N ILE A 39 3.74 -4.79 0.66
CA ILE A 39 3.89 -5.18 2.07
C ILE A 39 3.88 -6.70 2.23
N VAL A 40 2.91 -7.38 1.60
CA VAL A 40 2.80 -8.85 1.64
C VAL A 40 4.02 -9.49 0.98
N ASP A 41 4.39 -9.05 -0.22
CA ASP A 41 5.50 -9.62 -0.98
C ASP A 41 6.87 -9.45 -0.28
N GLN A 42 7.00 -8.46 0.61
CA GLN A 42 8.22 -8.22 1.40
C GLN A 42 8.19 -8.90 2.78
N ASN A 43 7.15 -9.68 3.10
CA ASN A 43 6.95 -10.31 4.43
C ASN A 43 6.95 -9.28 5.56
N LEU A 44 6.30 -8.13 5.34
CA LEU A 44 6.16 -7.05 6.32
C LEU A 44 4.84 -7.10 7.11
N THR A 45 4.10 -8.18 6.96
CA THR A 45 2.87 -8.51 7.66
C THR A 45 3.13 -8.95 9.11
N ASP A 46 2.15 -8.76 9.98
CA ASP A 46 2.18 -9.32 11.33
C ASP A 46 1.82 -10.82 11.29
N LYS A 47 2.44 -11.63 12.15
CA LYS A 47 2.23 -13.08 12.15
C LYS A 47 0.86 -13.51 12.64
N ARG A 48 0.30 -12.82 13.65
CA ARG A 48 -1.05 -13.13 14.14
C ARG A 48 -2.08 -12.74 13.10
N PHE A 49 -1.86 -11.60 12.44
CA PHE A 49 -2.67 -11.22 11.29
C PHE A 49 -2.60 -12.25 10.15
N GLU A 50 -1.42 -12.79 9.85
CA GLU A 50 -1.29 -13.89 8.88
C GLU A 50 -2.04 -15.16 9.31
N GLU A 51 -2.04 -15.50 10.60
CA GLU A 51 -2.79 -16.64 11.16
C GLU A 51 -4.31 -16.43 11.05
N ASP A 52 -4.80 -15.22 11.31
CA ASP A 52 -6.23 -14.89 11.24
C ASP A 52 -6.79 -14.93 9.79
N PHE A 53 -5.92 -14.77 8.78
CA PHE A 53 -6.26 -14.74 7.35
C PHE A 53 -5.51 -15.81 6.53
N GLU A 54 -5.17 -16.95 7.14
CA GLU A 54 -4.31 -17.99 6.53
C GLU A 54 -4.82 -18.46 5.15
N ASP A 55 -6.14 -18.64 5.01
CA ASP A 55 -6.77 -19.08 3.76
C ASP A 55 -6.60 -18.04 2.64
N ASP A 56 -6.76 -16.74 2.95
CA ASP A 56 -6.60 -15.65 1.99
C ASP A 56 -5.13 -15.46 1.58
N PHE A 57 -4.20 -15.55 2.55
CA PHE A 57 -2.77 -15.56 2.24
C PHE A 57 -2.41 -16.75 1.35
N SER A 58 -2.98 -17.93 1.61
CA SER A 58 -2.78 -19.11 0.77
C SER A 58 -3.33 -18.92 -0.63
N ALA A 59 -4.54 -18.37 -0.77
CA ALA A 59 -5.15 -18.04 -2.05
C ALA A 59 -4.35 -16.99 -2.83
N TYR A 60 -3.81 -15.97 -2.16
CA TYR A 60 -2.94 -14.98 -2.79
C TYR A 60 -1.61 -15.63 -3.26
N ARG A 61 -0.94 -16.38 -2.38
CA ARG A 61 0.36 -17.03 -2.67
C ARG A 61 0.28 -18.05 -3.80
N ASN A 62 -0.87 -18.72 -3.96
CA ASN A 62 -1.10 -19.68 -5.05
C ASN A 62 -1.68 -19.05 -6.33
N GLY A 63 -1.98 -17.75 -6.31
CA GLY A 63 -2.49 -16.98 -7.45
C GLY A 63 -3.99 -17.15 -7.72
N SER A 64 -4.77 -17.70 -6.78
CA SER A 64 -6.23 -17.81 -6.92
C SER A 64 -6.93 -16.45 -6.77
N ILE A 65 -6.35 -15.53 -6.01
CA ILE A 65 -6.78 -14.14 -5.89
C ILE A 65 -5.58 -13.20 -6.09
N ASP A 66 -5.81 -12.01 -6.60
CA ASP A 66 -4.78 -10.96 -6.63
C ASP A 66 -4.82 -10.12 -5.34
N ALA A 67 -3.86 -9.20 -5.20
CA ALA A 67 -3.78 -8.37 -4.00
C ALA A 67 -4.91 -7.33 -3.90
N LEU A 68 -5.59 -6.98 -4.99
CA LEU A 68 -6.77 -6.10 -4.92
C LEU A 68 -7.94 -6.85 -4.32
N GLU A 69 -8.20 -8.08 -4.78
CA GLU A 69 -9.24 -8.93 -4.21
C GLU A 69 -8.94 -9.26 -2.75
N PHE A 70 -7.69 -9.60 -2.43
CA PHE A 70 -7.30 -9.80 -1.03
C PHE A 70 -7.56 -8.53 -0.19
N TYR A 71 -7.19 -7.35 -0.70
CA TYR A 71 -7.45 -6.10 0.03
C TYR A 71 -8.96 -5.82 0.24
N ARG A 72 -9.84 -6.31 -0.65
CA ARG A 72 -11.30 -6.23 -0.45
C ARG A 72 -11.80 -7.13 0.67
N VAL A 73 -11.23 -8.34 0.83
CA VAL A 73 -11.53 -9.21 1.98
C VAL A 73 -11.24 -8.49 3.31
N LEU A 74 -10.24 -7.60 3.30
CA LEU A 74 -9.85 -6.76 4.43
C LEU A 74 -10.66 -5.45 4.54
N ASP A 75 -11.86 -5.41 3.93
CA ASP A 75 -12.74 -4.25 3.85
C ASP A 75 -12.07 -2.98 3.28
N GLY A 76 -11.01 -3.16 2.47
CA GLY A 76 -10.20 -2.07 1.95
C GLY A 76 -9.59 -1.21 3.04
N CYS A 77 -9.22 -1.79 4.19
CA CYS A 77 -8.61 -1.09 5.30
C CYS A 77 -7.12 -1.45 5.38
N LEU A 78 -6.24 -0.44 5.38
CA LEU A 78 -4.82 -0.61 5.71
C LEU A 78 -4.59 -0.06 7.11
N ILE A 79 -4.46 -0.94 8.10
CA ILE A 79 -4.35 -0.59 9.53
C ILE A 79 -3.08 -1.19 10.16
N GLY A 80 -2.70 -0.66 11.32
CA GLY A 80 -1.44 -1.01 11.97
C GLY A 80 -1.31 -2.49 12.34
N ASP A 81 -2.39 -3.13 12.79
CA ASP A 81 -2.39 -4.54 13.21
C ASP A 81 -2.08 -5.52 12.06
N MET A 82 -2.16 -5.08 10.80
CA MET A 82 -1.87 -5.91 9.63
C MET A 82 -0.37 -6.13 9.41
N MET A 83 0.47 -5.28 9.99
CA MET A 83 1.90 -5.19 9.70
C MET A 83 2.73 -5.40 10.95
N ASN A 84 3.92 -5.97 10.78
CA ASN A 84 4.90 -5.99 11.86
C ASN A 84 5.49 -4.60 12.12
N ASP A 85 6.35 -4.48 13.13
CA ASP A 85 6.98 -3.21 13.52
C ASP A 85 7.71 -2.50 12.37
N GLU A 86 8.37 -3.27 11.49
CA GLU A 86 9.10 -2.72 10.35
C GLU A 86 8.15 -2.22 9.25
N GLY A 87 7.13 -3.01 8.91
CA GLY A 87 6.09 -2.60 7.97
C GLY A 87 5.39 -1.33 8.43
N ASN A 88 5.02 -1.25 9.71
CA ASN A 88 4.40 -0.07 10.29
C ASN A 88 5.31 1.16 10.30
N ALA A 89 6.58 0.98 10.66
CA ALA A 89 7.54 2.08 10.66
C ALA A 89 7.76 2.62 9.24
N PHE A 90 7.81 1.74 8.23
CA PHE A 90 7.94 2.15 6.84
C PHE A 90 6.65 2.81 6.31
N ALA A 91 5.48 2.22 6.55
CA ALA A 91 4.19 2.79 6.16
C ALA A 91 4.00 4.18 6.76
N SER A 92 4.38 4.37 8.04
CA SER A 92 4.35 5.67 8.70
C SER A 92 5.31 6.69 8.09
N HIS A 93 6.44 6.25 7.53
CA HIS A 93 7.41 7.14 6.87
C HIS A 93 7.02 7.49 5.43
N TYR A 94 6.48 6.53 4.69
CA TYR A 94 6.35 6.61 3.24
C TYR A 94 4.90 6.69 2.75
N PHE A 95 3.99 5.92 3.33
CA PHE A 95 2.61 5.81 2.88
C PHE A 95 1.70 6.92 3.42
N ASP A 96 1.93 7.36 4.66
CA ASP A 96 1.16 8.41 5.35
C ASP A 96 0.77 9.58 4.44
N PHE A 97 -0.53 9.85 4.24
CA PHE A 97 -0.97 10.85 3.27
C PHE A 97 -0.61 12.30 3.63
N GLN A 98 -0.31 12.59 4.91
CA GLN A 98 0.06 13.94 5.34
C GLN A 98 1.55 14.22 5.16
N THR A 99 2.40 13.22 5.40
CA THR A 99 3.85 13.40 5.50
C THR A 99 4.66 12.55 4.54
N GLY A 100 4.08 11.47 4.03
CA GLY A 100 4.69 10.50 3.15
C GLY A 100 4.80 10.93 1.69
N GLN A 101 5.51 10.10 0.92
CA GLN A 101 5.80 10.34 -0.50
C GLN A 101 5.01 9.40 -1.42
N TYR A 102 4.37 8.36 -0.89
CA TYR A 102 3.70 7.32 -1.68
C TYR A 102 2.76 7.86 -2.74
N LEU A 103 1.84 8.76 -2.38
CA LEU A 103 0.84 9.27 -3.34
C LEU A 103 1.49 10.03 -4.50
N ARG A 104 2.60 10.76 -4.25
CA ARG A 104 3.34 11.47 -5.30
C ARG A 104 4.07 10.52 -6.24
N ASP A 105 4.64 9.45 -5.68
CA ASP A 105 5.33 8.43 -6.46
C ASP A 105 4.32 7.58 -7.25
N TYR A 106 3.17 7.26 -6.66
CA TYR A 106 2.02 6.66 -7.33
C TYR A 106 1.55 7.52 -8.51
N GLU A 107 1.27 8.80 -8.27
CA GLU A 107 0.85 9.73 -9.32
C GLU A 107 1.88 9.76 -10.45
N ARG A 108 3.17 9.97 -10.13
CA ARG A 108 4.25 10.00 -11.11
C ARG A 108 4.38 8.69 -11.91
N ALA A 109 4.26 7.55 -11.26
CA ALA A 109 4.50 6.25 -11.89
C ALA A 109 3.33 5.81 -12.78
N VAL A 110 2.09 6.02 -12.33
CA VAL A 110 0.93 5.33 -12.91
C VAL A 110 -0.31 6.20 -13.17
N ALA A 111 -0.36 7.44 -12.65
CA ALA A 111 -1.51 8.34 -12.84
C ALA A 111 -1.18 9.69 -13.52
N HIS A 112 0.08 9.96 -13.88
CA HIS A 112 0.54 11.26 -14.36
C HIS A 112 -0.15 11.77 -15.64
N ASP A 113 -0.62 10.86 -16.48
CA ASP A 113 -1.32 11.11 -17.74
C ASP A 113 -2.83 10.89 -17.63
N ARG A 114 -3.35 10.71 -16.41
CA ARG A 114 -4.75 10.39 -16.15
C ARG A 114 -5.51 11.61 -15.62
N PRO A 115 -6.82 11.69 -15.86
CA PRO A 115 -7.65 12.78 -15.32
C PRO A 115 -7.69 12.82 -13.79
N SER A 116 -7.46 11.68 -13.13
CA SER A 116 -7.52 11.52 -11.69
C SER A 116 -6.59 10.39 -11.23
N ILE A 117 -6.13 10.47 -9.98
CA ILE A 117 -5.38 9.42 -9.28
C ILE A 117 -6.18 8.11 -9.15
N PHE A 118 -7.51 8.19 -9.22
CA PHE A 118 -8.42 7.05 -9.11
C PHE A 118 -8.66 6.35 -10.43
N GLN A 119 -8.16 6.85 -11.57
CA GLN A 119 -8.41 6.24 -12.88
C GLN A 119 -7.34 5.22 -13.28
N VAL A 120 -6.77 4.48 -12.32
CA VAL A 120 -5.66 3.55 -12.56
C VAL A 120 -6.16 2.11 -12.58
N THR A 121 -5.73 1.32 -13.55
CA THR A 121 -6.07 -0.11 -13.61
C THR A 121 -5.13 -0.91 -12.71
N PHE A 122 -5.69 -1.70 -11.80
CA PHE A 122 -4.94 -2.69 -11.04
C PHE A 122 -4.57 -3.89 -11.92
N ASN A 123 -3.28 -4.09 -12.15
CA ASN A 123 -2.70 -5.26 -12.82
C ASN A 123 -1.18 -5.30 -12.59
N ASP A 124 -0.53 -6.36 -13.06
CA ASP A 124 0.92 -6.54 -12.92
C ASP A 124 1.73 -5.46 -13.64
N GLU A 125 1.32 -5.03 -14.83
CA GLU A 125 2.05 -3.98 -15.58
C GLU A 125 2.08 -2.66 -14.82
N THR A 126 0.95 -2.26 -14.22
CA THR A 126 0.88 -1.08 -13.37
C THR A 126 1.70 -1.27 -12.10
N TYR A 127 1.67 -2.46 -11.49
CA TYR A 127 2.47 -2.75 -10.30
C TYR A 127 3.98 -2.66 -10.59
N ASP A 128 4.44 -3.20 -11.72
CA ASP A 128 5.85 -3.13 -12.16
C ASP A 128 6.34 -1.70 -12.34
N ARG A 129 5.44 -0.74 -12.62
CA ARG A 129 5.79 0.69 -12.73
C ARG A 129 5.93 1.37 -11.37
N ILE A 130 5.06 1.06 -10.40
CA ILE A 130 5.10 1.69 -9.07
C ILE A 130 6.09 1.01 -8.11
N LYS A 131 6.26 -0.31 -8.22
CA LYS A 131 7.15 -1.10 -7.35
C LYS A 131 8.56 -0.52 -7.20
N PRO A 132 9.28 -0.09 -8.27
CA PRO A 132 10.61 0.48 -8.13
C PRO A 132 10.68 1.75 -7.27
N TYR A 133 9.59 2.53 -7.21
CA TYR A 133 9.53 3.71 -6.34
C TYR A 133 9.39 3.30 -4.88
N ILE A 134 8.52 2.33 -4.57
CA ILE A 134 8.35 1.79 -3.22
C ILE A 134 9.66 1.17 -2.73
N GLU A 135 10.31 0.34 -3.54
CA GLU A 135 11.59 -0.31 -3.21
C GLU A 135 12.71 0.70 -2.98
N LYS A 136 12.79 1.75 -3.82
CA LYS A 136 13.78 2.82 -3.65
C LYS A 136 13.54 3.61 -2.36
N ALA A 137 12.29 3.92 -2.05
CA ALA A 137 11.92 4.60 -0.81
C ALA A 137 12.29 3.74 0.41
N TYR A 138 11.96 2.45 0.35
CA TYR A 138 12.28 1.49 1.40
C TYR A 138 13.79 1.33 1.62
N SER A 139 14.56 1.11 0.56
CA SER A 139 16.01 0.98 0.62
C SER A 139 16.69 2.24 1.20
N LYS A 140 16.22 3.41 0.78
CA LYS A 140 16.70 4.70 1.31
C LYS A 140 16.36 4.85 2.78
N TRP A 141 15.15 4.49 3.19
CA TRP A 141 14.70 4.55 4.58
C TRP A 141 15.50 3.59 5.49
N LYS A 142 15.80 2.37 5.00
CA LYS A 142 16.63 1.38 5.71
C LYS A 142 18.09 1.79 5.88
N THR A 143 18.59 2.72 5.06
CA THR A 143 19.99 3.16 5.10
C THR A 143 20.15 4.33 6.07
N PRO A 144 20.84 4.18 7.22
CA PRO A 144 21.09 5.30 8.12
C PRO A 144 21.96 6.34 7.42
N LYS A 145 21.66 7.63 7.59
CA LYS A 145 22.57 8.70 7.14
C LYS A 145 23.89 8.58 7.89
N ALA A 146 24.98 8.30 7.17
CA ALA A 146 26.32 8.25 7.74
C ALA A 146 26.76 9.65 8.20
N TRP A 147 26.69 9.89 9.50
CA TRP A 147 27.02 11.16 10.14
C TRP A 147 28.54 11.42 10.24
N TRP A 148 29.36 10.48 9.79
CA TRP A 148 30.83 10.52 9.81
C TRP A 148 31.47 11.12 8.56
N ARG A 149 30.69 11.49 7.51
CA ARG A 149 31.24 12.06 6.26
C ARG A 149 31.39 13.59 6.30
N PHE A 150 31.20 14.20 7.47
CA PHE A 150 31.25 15.65 7.67
C PHE A 150 32.18 16.07 8.83
N TRP A 151 33.13 15.21 9.22
CA TRP A 151 34.20 15.51 10.18
C TRP A 151 35.55 15.04 9.62
#